data_AF-A0A914MPI5-F1
#
_entry.id   AF-A0A914MPI5-F1
#
_cell.length_a   1.000
_cell.length_b   1.000
_cell.length_c   1.000
_cell.angle_alpha   90.00
_cell.angle_beta   90.00
_cell.angle_gamma   90.00
#
_symmetry.space_group_name_H-M   'P 1'
#
loop_
_entity.id
_entity.type
_entity.pdbx_description
1 polymer ?
#
loop_
_entity_poly.entity_id
_entity_poly.type
_entity_poly.pdbx_seq_one_letter_code
_entity_poly.pdbx_strand_id
1 'polypeptide(L)'
;MEGLSLDRDIRRINELIDNLTKTCDFPNLLQLQRNLQSPFFNSIRNVYEYVYQQNITNFDEEVASPGILASAAAKSTIAVFSAAEGAAHPRIIELPKTDQGLGFNVMGGKEQNSPIYVSHVIPGGVADLHGGLRRGDQLISINGVVLFNLKN
;
A
#
# COMPACT_ATOMS: atom_id res chain seq x y z
N MET A 1 -29.94 -15.33 -16.18
CA MET A 1 -28.60 -15.75 -15.73
C MET A 1 -28.13 -14.67 -14.77
N GLU A 2 -27.93 -15.00 -13.49
CA GLU A 2 -27.42 -14.04 -12.49
C GLU A 2 -26.04 -13.54 -12.94
N GLY A 3 -25.86 -12.22 -13.02
CA GLY A 3 -24.61 -11.62 -13.50
C GLY A 3 -23.43 -12.00 -12.61
N LEU A 4 -22.27 -12.24 -13.26
CA LEU A 4 -20.98 -12.43 -12.59
C LEU A 4 -20.63 -11.14 -11.84
N SER A 5 -20.56 -11.18 -10.51
CA SER A 5 -20.10 -10.06 -9.67
C SER A 5 -18.97 -10.55 -8.79
N LEU A 6 -17.80 -9.92 -8.93
CA LEU A 6 -16.62 -10.24 -8.14
C LEU A 6 -16.90 -10.01 -6.65
N ASP A 7 -17.75 -9.04 -6.29
CA ASP A 7 -18.17 -8.82 -4.90
C ASP A 7 -18.82 -10.07 -4.29
N ARG A 8 -19.70 -10.75 -5.03
CA ARG A 8 -20.35 -12.00 -4.58
C ARG A 8 -19.33 -13.11 -4.41
N ASP A 9 -18.42 -13.27 -5.38
CA ASP A 9 -17.41 -14.32 -5.36
C ASP A 9 -16.42 -14.12 -4.20
N ILE A 10 -16.00 -12.88 -3.94
CA ILE A 10 -15.11 -12.54 -2.82
C ILE A 10 -15.79 -12.81 -1.47
N ARG A 11 -17.07 -12.44 -1.31
CA ARG A 11 -17.83 -12.79 -0.09
C ARG A 11 -17.87 -14.30 0.10
N ARG A 12 -18.15 -15.05 -0.97
CA ARG A 12 -18.20 -16.50 -0.91
C ARG A 12 -16.84 -17.12 -0.55
N ILE A 13 -15.75 -16.60 -1.11
CA ILE A 13 -14.39 -17.04 -0.77
C ILE A 13 -14.09 -16.80 0.71
N ASN A 14 -14.44 -15.62 1.25
CA ASN A 14 -14.23 -15.31 2.67
C ASN A 14 -15.03 -16.26 3.58
N GLU A 15 -16.31 -16.52 3.26
CA GLU A 15 -17.12 -17.50 4.01
C GLU A 15 -16.52 -18.90 4.01
N LEU A 16 -15.96 -19.34 2.88
CA LEU A 16 -15.32 -20.65 2.78
C LEU A 16 -14.02 -20.71 3.58
N ILE A 17 -13.19 -19.66 3.54
CA ILE A 17 -11.98 -19.57 4.35
C ILE A 17 -12.32 -19.60 5.84
N ASP A 18 -13.33 -18.84 6.29
CA ASP A 18 -13.79 -18.84 7.68
C ASP A 18 -14.29 -20.23 8.13
N ASN A 19 -14.91 -20.99 7.23
CA ASN A 19 -15.36 -22.34 7.55
C ASN A 19 -14.21 -23.36 7.59
N LEU A 20 -13.21 -23.24 6.72
CA LEU A 20 -12.06 -24.13 6.68
C LEU A 20 -11.09 -23.87 7.83
N THR A 21 -10.94 -22.62 8.25
CA THR A 21 -10.05 -22.23 9.37
C THR A 21 -10.60 -22.63 10.74
N LYS A 22 -11.89 -22.99 10.84
CA LYS A 22 -12.48 -23.59 12.05
C LYS A 22 -12.00 -25.01 12.30
N THR A 23 -11.64 -25.75 11.25
CA THR A 23 -11.28 -27.17 11.36
C THR A 23 -9.77 -27.38 11.35
N CYS A 24 -9.02 -26.57 10.62
CA CYS A 24 -7.56 -26.66 10.50
C CYS A 24 -6.92 -25.28 10.27
N ASP A 25 -5.68 -25.10 10.70
CA ASP A 25 -4.91 -23.86 10.41
C ASP A 25 -4.29 -23.91 9.00
N PHE A 26 -4.59 -22.89 8.21
CA PHE A 26 -4.12 -22.74 6.84
C PHE A 26 -3.57 -21.31 6.64
N PRO A 27 -2.28 -21.07 6.94
CA PRO A 27 -1.71 -19.71 6.93
C PRO A 27 -1.81 -19.01 5.57
N ASN A 28 -1.72 -19.77 4.47
CA ASN A 28 -1.87 -19.22 3.12
C ASN A 28 -3.30 -18.75 2.83
N LEU A 29 -4.32 -19.41 3.40
CA LEU A 29 -5.72 -19.01 3.23
C LEU A 29 -6.03 -17.73 4.02
N LEU A 30 -5.46 -17.60 5.22
CA LEU A 30 -5.55 -16.35 6.00
C LEU A 30 -4.85 -15.19 5.28
N GLN A 31 -3.69 -15.43 4.67
CA GLN A 31 -3.02 -14.42 3.86
C GLN A 31 -3.85 -14.03 2.63
N LEU A 32 -4.47 -15.00 1.95
CA LEU A 32 -5.37 -14.73 0.83
C LEU A 32 -6.58 -13.88 1.27
N GLN A 33 -7.20 -14.21 2.40
CA GLN A 33 -8.32 -13.46 2.97
C GLN A 33 -7.92 -12.00 3.25
N ARG A 34 -6.76 -11.78 3.89
CA ARG A 34 -6.22 -10.43 4.13
C ARG A 34 -5.97 -9.67 2.83
N ASN A 35 -5.48 -10.33 1.78
CA ASN A 35 -5.26 -9.70 0.48
C ASN A 35 -6.58 -9.30 -0.18
N LEU A 36 -7.58 -10.19 -0.20
CA LEU A 36 -8.90 -9.93 -0.80
C LEU A 36 -9.67 -8.82 -0.06
N GLN A 37 -9.45 -8.69 1.24
CA GLN A 37 -10.05 -7.65 2.09
C GLN A 37 -9.24 -6.34 2.11
N SER A 38 -8.11 -6.28 1.43
CA SER A 38 -7.25 -5.09 1.46
C SER A 38 -7.89 -3.91 0.73
N PRO A 39 -7.65 -2.66 1.20
CA PRO A 39 -8.06 -1.45 0.49
C PRO A 39 -7.53 -1.41 -0.96
N PHE A 40 -6.33 -1.94 -1.17
CA PHE A 40 -5.70 -2.03 -2.49
C PHE A 40 -6.52 -2.91 -3.43
N PHE A 41 -6.78 -4.15 -3.04
CA PHE A 41 -7.53 -5.10 -3.85
C PHE A 41 -8.95 -4.59 -4.14
N ASN A 42 -9.61 -4.01 -3.13
CA ASN A 42 -10.93 -3.41 -3.28
C ASN A 42 -10.93 -2.30 -4.34
N SER A 43 -9.87 -1.48 -4.37
CA SER A 43 -9.76 -0.41 -5.34
C SER A 43 -9.52 -0.92 -6.76
N ILE A 44 -8.70 -1.97 -6.94
CA ILE A 44 -8.52 -2.65 -8.23
C ILE A 44 -9.83 -3.27 -8.71
N ARG A 45 -10.54 -3.99 -7.83
CA ARG A 45 -11.83 -4.61 -8.14
C ARG A 45 -12.83 -3.58 -8.66
N ASN A 46 -12.95 -2.43 -7.99
CA ASN A 46 -13.88 -1.38 -8.39
C ASN A 46 -13.60 -0.85 -9.81
N VAL A 47 -12.33 -0.75 -10.20
CA VAL A 47 -11.94 -0.36 -11.57
C VAL A 47 -12.31 -1.47 -12.55
N TYR A 48 -11.97 -2.73 -12.22
CA TYR A 48 -12.25 -3.88 -13.07
C TYR A 48 -13.75 -4.06 -13.33
N GLU A 49 -14.57 -4.06 -12.28
CA GLU A 49 -16.02 -4.22 -12.41
C GLU A 49 -16.65 -3.08 -13.21
N TYR A 50 -16.17 -1.84 -13.04
CA TYR A 50 -16.64 -0.71 -13.84
C TYR A 50 -16.30 -0.87 -15.33
N VAL A 51 -15.05 -1.20 -15.67
CA VAL A 51 -14.64 -1.41 -17.06
C VAL A 51 -15.40 -2.59 -17.69
N TYR A 52 -15.56 -3.68 -16.94
CA TYR A 52 -16.21 -4.89 -17.44
C TYR A 52 -17.73 -4.71 -17.63
N GLN A 53 -18.42 -4.07 -16.69
CA GLN A 53 -19.86 -3.77 -16.82
C GLN A 53 -20.17 -2.85 -18.01
N GLN A 54 -19.29 -1.89 -18.30
CA GLN A 54 -19.44 -0.97 -19.44
C GLN A 54 -19.07 -1.62 -20.78
N ASN A 55 -18.22 -2.65 -20.78
CA ASN A 55 -17.86 -3.40 -21.98
C ASN A 55 -18.87 -4.50 -22.35
N ILE A 56 -19.60 -5.06 -21.37
CA ILE A 56 -20.69 -6.01 -21.66
C ILE A 56 -21.88 -5.33 -22.35
N THR A 57 -22.11 -4.04 -22.13
CA THR A 57 -23.22 -3.30 -22.77
C THR A 57 -22.89 -2.78 -24.17
N ASN A 58 -21.62 -2.73 -24.57
CA ASN A 58 -21.16 -2.12 -25.82
C ASN A 58 -20.51 -3.16 -26.74
N PHE A 59 -21.16 -4.31 -26.90
CA PHE A 59 -20.67 -5.42 -27.73
C PHE A 59 -20.95 -5.24 -29.23
N ASP A 60 -21.09 -4.00 -29.70
CA ASP A 60 -21.08 -3.64 -31.12
C ASP A 60 -20.12 -2.44 -31.30
N GLU A 61 -18.89 -2.77 -31.70
CA GLU A 61 -17.82 -1.94 -32.29
C GLU A 61 -17.43 -0.54 -31.74
N GLU A 62 -16.11 -0.29 -31.80
CA GLU A 62 -15.37 0.97 -31.61
C GLU A 62 -15.11 1.46 -30.17
N VAL A 63 -13.80 1.45 -29.85
CA VAL A 63 -13.05 2.29 -28.90
C VAL A 63 -13.86 2.77 -27.68
N ALA A 64 -13.56 2.19 -26.52
CA ALA A 64 -14.09 2.62 -25.22
C ALA A 64 -14.29 4.14 -25.16
N SER A 65 -15.55 4.57 -25.06
CA SER A 65 -15.95 5.98 -25.07
C SER A 65 -15.03 6.80 -24.15
N PRO A 66 -14.61 8.03 -24.54
CA PRO A 66 -13.71 8.86 -23.73
C PRO A 66 -14.16 9.02 -22.27
N GLY A 67 -15.47 8.99 -21.99
CA GLY A 67 -16.00 9.03 -20.62
C GLY A 67 -15.70 7.77 -19.80
N ILE A 68 -15.71 6.58 -20.42
CA ILE A 68 -15.36 5.30 -19.79
C ILE A 68 -13.88 5.29 -19.44
N LEU A 69 -13.01 5.71 -20.37
CA LEU A 69 -11.58 5.80 -20.14
C LEU A 69 -11.24 6.85 -19.06
N ALA A 70 -11.88 8.02 -19.08
CA ALA A 70 -11.66 9.06 -18.06
C ALA A 70 -12.09 8.59 -16.66
N SER A 71 -13.25 7.94 -16.55
CA SER A 71 -13.76 7.41 -15.27
C SER A 71 -12.89 6.25 -14.76
N ALA A 72 -12.51 5.32 -15.64
CA ALA A 72 -11.60 4.23 -15.29
C ALA A 72 -10.22 4.75 -14.88
N ALA A 73 -9.68 5.74 -15.59
CA ALA A 73 -8.42 6.40 -15.25
C ALA A 73 -8.50 7.16 -13.92
N ALA A 74 -9.59 7.88 -13.65
CA ALA A 74 -9.78 8.56 -12.37
C ALA A 74 -9.85 7.56 -11.21
N LYS A 75 -10.63 6.48 -11.37
CA LYS A 75 -10.75 5.42 -10.35
C LYS A 75 -9.43 4.66 -10.18
N SER A 76 -8.69 4.37 -11.24
CA SER A 76 -7.38 3.71 -11.16
C SER A 76 -6.35 4.61 -10.48
N THR A 77 -6.38 5.91 -10.77
CA THR A 77 -5.53 6.90 -10.11
C THR A 77 -5.78 6.90 -8.61
N ILE A 78 -7.05 7.01 -8.18
CA ILE A 78 -7.43 6.93 -6.76
C ILE A 78 -6.99 5.59 -6.16
N ALA A 79 -7.24 4.48 -6.85
CA ALA A 79 -6.85 3.14 -6.41
C ALA A 79 -5.34 3.02 -6.18
N VAL A 80 -4.53 3.53 -7.11
CA VAL A 80 -3.07 3.55 -7.03
C VAL A 80 -2.60 4.44 -5.87
N PHE A 81 -3.20 5.62 -5.69
CA PHE A 81 -2.87 6.49 -4.56
C PHE A 81 -3.23 5.86 -3.21
N SER A 82 -4.41 5.27 -3.07
CA SER A 82 -4.82 4.53 -1.86
C SER A 82 -3.98 3.27 -1.63
N ALA A 83 -3.50 2.61 -2.69
CA ALA A 83 -2.53 1.51 -2.60
C ALA A 83 -1.16 1.96 -2.10
N ALA A 84 -0.75 3.16 -2.51
CA ALA A 84 0.53 3.75 -2.20
C ALA A 84 0.57 4.39 -0.79
N GLU A 85 -0.57 4.45 -0.07
CA GLU A 85 -0.61 4.82 1.34
C GLU A 85 0.28 3.85 2.15
N GLY A 86 1.47 4.33 2.49
CA GLY A 86 2.51 3.56 3.20
C GLY A 86 3.71 3.11 2.36
N ALA A 87 3.69 3.27 1.03
CA ALA A 87 4.79 2.85 0.14
C ALA A 87 5.63 4.00 -0.44
N ALA A 88 5.11 5.24 -0.53
CA ALA A 88 5.84 6.33 -1.20
C ALA A 88 5.59 7.76 -0.66
N HIS A 89 4.71 7.96 0.33
CA HIS A 89 4.42 9.30 0.84
C HIS A 89 5.34 9.69 2.01
N PRO A 90 5.91 10.92 2.00
CA PRO A 90 6.60 11.49 3.16
C PRO A 90 5.73 11.43 4.41
N ARG A 91 6.32 10.97 5.52
CA ARG A 91 5.65 10.85 6.82
C ARG A 91 6.44 11.63 7.86
N ILE A 92 5.74 12.37 8.72
CA ILE A 92 6.34 13.00 9.90
C ILE A 92 6.30 11.98 11.03
N ILE A 93 7.45 11.72 11.64
CA ILE A 93 7.60 10.77 12.73
C ILE A 93 8.28 11.49 13.88
N GLU A 94 7.64 11.49 15.05
CA GLU A 94 8.17 12.07 16.27
C GLU A 94 8.69 10.96 17.18
N LEU A 95 10.00 10.94 17.42
CA LEU A 95 10.63 9.95 18.30
C LEU A 95 11.18 10.64 19.54
N PRO A 96 10.82 10.18 20.76
CA PRO A 96 11.42 10.71 21.98
C PRO A 96 12.89 10.28 22.05
N LYS A 97 13.78 11.23 22.37
CA LYS A 97 15.20 10.91 22.58
C LYS A 97 15.38 10.25 23.94
N THR A 98 15.95 9.04 23.93
CA THR A 98 16.30 8.29 25.16
C THR A 98 17.81 8.23 25.34
N ASP A 99 18.27 7.74 26.49
CA ASP A 99 19.70 7.50 26.76
C ASP A 99 20.34 6.47 25.81
N GLN A 100 19.50 5.61 25.21
CA GLN A 100 19.91 4.60 24.21
C GLN A 100 19.81 5.14 22.77
N GLY A 101 19.45 6.42 22.58
CA GLY A 101 19.24 7.04 21.28
C GLY A 101 17.82 6.86 20.72
N LEU A 102 17.70 6.84 19.39
CA LEU A 102 16.42 6.77 18.67
C LEU A 102 16.04 5.36 18.17
N GLY A 103 16.95 4.38 18.27
CA GLY A 103 16.64 2.99 17.93
C GLY A 103 16.69 2.65 16.44
N PHE A 104 17.47 3.37 15.61
CA PHE A 104 17.66 3.02 14.19
C PHE A 104 19.03 3.48 13.68
N ASN A 105 19.47 2.86 12.59
CA ASN A 105 20.71 3.18 11.87
C ASN A 105 20.39 3.84 10.53
N VAL A 106 21.30 4.71 10.08
CA VAL A 106 21.23 5.38 8.77
C VAL A 106 22.40 4.97 7.88
N MET A 107 22.23 5.14 6.58
CA MET A 107 23.27 5.00 5.56
C MET A 107 23.12 6.11 4.52
N GLY A 108 24.15 6.27 3.68
CA GLY A 108 24.18 7.33 2.67
C GLY A 108 24.59 8.68 3.23
N GLY A 109 24.23 9.74 2.52
CA GLY A 109 24.63 11.11 2.81
C GLY A 109 25.76 11.59 1.93
N LYS A 110 26.28 12.77 2.29
CA LYS A 110 27.23 13.54 1.47
C LYS A 110 28.49 12.77 1.09
N GLU A 111 29.07 12.02 2.04
CA GLU A 111 30.30 11.25 1.81
C GLU A 111 30.12 10.13 0.78
N GLN A 112 28.90 9.60 0.67
CA GLN A 112 28.55 8.52 -0.26
C GLN A 112 27.83 9.04 -1.51
N ASN A 113 27.72 10.37 -1.67
CA ASN A 113 26.98 11.05 -2.73
C ASN A 113 25.58 10.44 -2.98
N SER A 114 24.89 10.08 -1.90
CA SER A 114 23.59 9.39 -1.95
C SER A 114 22.63 9.98 -0.91
N PRO A 115 21.30 9.83 -1.11
CA PRO A 115 20.35 10.24 -0.09
C PRO A 115 20.54 9.45 1.22
N ILE A 116 20.04 10.00 2.32
CA ILE A 116 20.13 9.35 3.63
C ILE A 116 18.95 8.40 3.79
N TYR A 117 19.23 7.13 4.06
CA TYR A 117 18.22 6.07 4.23
C TYR A 117 18.33 5.39 5.58
N VAL A 118 17.22 4.89 6.10
CA VAL A 118 17.20 4.00 7.25
C VAL A 118 17.70 2.62 6.83
N SER A 119 18.87 2.25 7.32
CA SER A 119 19.51 0.96 6.99
C SER A 119 18.97 -0.17 7.87
N HIS A 120 18.67 0.12 9.13
CA HIS A 120 18.18 -0.84 10.11
C HIS A 120 17.35 -0.16 11.19
N VAL A 121 16.26 -0.82 11.63
CA VAL A 121 15.48 -0.42 12.82
C VAL A 121 15.79 -1.44 13.91
N ILE A 122 16.20 -0.97 15.08
CA ILE A 122 16.67 -1.83 16.17
C ILE A 122 15.45 -2.46 16.86
N PRO A 123 15.33 -3.81 16.89
CA PRO A 123 14.22 -4.48 17.54
C PRO A 123 14.12 -4.11 19.03
N GLY A 124 12.91 -3.77 19.49
CA GLY A 124 12.66 -3.31 20.85
C GLY A 124 13.19 -1.90 21.17
N GLY A 125 13.78 -1.20 20.19
CA GLY A 125 14.19 0.19 20.31
C GLY A 125 13.04 1.18 20.12
N VAL A 126 13.30 2.46 20.36
CA VAL A 126 12.28 3.53 20.30
C VAL A 126 11.58 3.60 18.94
N ALA A 127 12.33 3.56 17.84
CA ALA A 127 11.76 3.58 16.48
C ALA A 127 10.91 2.34 16.17
N ASP A 128 11.29 1.16 16.67
CA ASP A 128 10.55 -0.09 16.49
C ASP A 128 9.22 -0.07 17.26
N LEU A 129 9.26 0.37 18.51
CA LEU A 129 8.08 0.51 19.35
C LEU A 129 7.08 1.56 18.82
N HIS A 130 7.58 2.61 18.18
CA HIS A 130 6.71 3.57 17.48
C HIS A 130 6.11 2.96 16.20
N GLY A 131 6.83 2.08 15.49
CA GLY A 131 6.36 1.38 14.28
C GLY A 131 6.16 2.27 13.04
N GLY A 132 6.46 3.57 13.15
CA GLY A 132 6.28 4.54 12.06
C GLY A 132 7.42 4.50 11.04
N LEU A 133 8.64 4.20 11.50
CA LEU A 133 9.87 4.19 10.71
C LEU A 133 10.20 2.77 10.25
N ARG A 134 10.55 2.60 8.97
CA ARG A 134 10.86 1.30 8.37
C ARG A 134 12.21 1.33 7.68
N ARG A 135 12.85 0.15 7.59
CA ARG A 135 14.05 -0.03 6.76
C ARG A 135 13.74 0.36 5.32
N GLY A 136 14.63 1.15 4.71
CA GLY A 136 14.48 1.67 3.36
C GLY A 136 13.81 3.04 3.28
N ASP A 137 13.24 3.56 4.38
CA ASP A 137 12.71 4.92 4.40
C ASP A 137 13.83 5.94 4.16
N GLN A 138 13.56 6.93 3.30
CA GLN A 138 14.47 8.04 3.04
C GLN A 138 14.21 9.18 4.04
N LEU A 139 15.27 9.68 4.68
CA LEU A 139 15.18 10.84 5.55
C LEU A 139 15.23 12.12 4.71
N ILE A 140 14.16 12.90 4.83
CA ILE A 140 13.90 14.12 4.07
C ILE A 140 14.33 15.35 4.88
N SER A 141 13.92 15.38 6.15
CA SER A 141 14.26 16.45 7.09
C SER A 141 14.24 15.91 8.53
N ILE A 142 15.05 16.50 9.40
CA ILE A 142 15.09 16.19 10.83
C ILE A 142 15.01 17.51 11.60
N ASN A 143 14.01 17.65 12.48
CA ASN A 143 13.81 18.85 13.30
C ASN A 143 13.84 20.17 12.48
N GLY A 144 13.20 20.17 11.31
CA GLY A 144 13.16 21.32 10.40
C GLY A 144 14.40 21.52 9.53
N VAL A 145 15.48 20.73 9.72
CA VAL A 145 16.67 20.77 8.86
C VAL A 145 16.48 19.83 7.68
N VAL A 146 16.44 20.40 6.48
CA VAL A 146 16.26 19.69 5.21
C VAL A 146 17.57 19.02 4.78
N LEU A 147 17.54 17.73 4.45
CA LEU A 147 18.74 16.92 4.19
C LEU A 147 19.19 16.89 2.71
N PHE A 148 18.37 17.39 1.78
CA PHE A 148 18.70 17.39 0.34
C PHE A 148 19.72 18.46 -0.08
N ASN A 149 19.97 19.47 0.76
CA ASN A 149 20.73 20.68 0.38
C ASN A 149 22.02 20.89 1.18
N LEU A 150 22.61 19.83 1.75
CA LEU A 150 23.96 19.91 2.33
C LEU A 150 25.05 19.93 1.24
N LYS A 151 24.95 20.88 0.30
CA LYS A 151 26.04 21.25 -0.62
C LYS A 151 26.90 22.33 0.07
N ASN A 152 28.22 22.21 -0.08
CA ASN A 152 29.21 23.14 0.49
C ASN A 152 28.92 24.59 0.13
#